data_AF-A0AAV4P769-F1
#
_entry.id   AF-A0AAV4P769-F1
#
_cell.length_a   1.000
_cell.length_b   1.000
_cell.length_c   1.000
_cell.angle_alpha   90.00
_cell.angle_beta   90.00
_cell.angle_gamma   90.00
#
_symmetry.space_group_name_H-M   'P 1'
#
loop_
_entity.id
_entity.type
_entity.pdbx_description
1 polymer ?
#
loop_
_entity_poly.entity_id
_entity_poly.type
_entity_poly.pdbx_seq_one_letter_code
_entity_poly.pdbx_strand_id
1 'polypeptide(L)'
;MDDFSGPSMMDGNKILFRDKEISFIKRFMGPSCSFPYPSLSVYGHTTTGKTLIVSEIMKTLNVPYIWINCHESFNVQSMFVNIIQLISPEDTDKRKMSNVHDLLNFLQQKLKDADETTYLIFDNAEVLMKEDPFLLSVLVKLQILTKINICSIFISELPWREFKSQIISFDPISIYFKEYSKEQLVDILSLDCHPGITEAFYRSYASVIIKIFYFLTTNINELRHVARLHFEKYCEPLKDSDEEMSNFKLWRHIEPILKEAMNSVYLQEISCSKWKDYCNKNLENNVENKTSILTAEKFWVTKELPFYSKFLLLAAYFASYNPPKTDFKHFVKNQGKQAKKKISKKSEKNRHLMGPKPFTLDRMMSIFFSIVGEKVLPSALIFSQISSLVNMRLMSHVSTDERLDCPKYKCLAELDLVTKIGKTVNIDVMGYLDDFI
;
A
#
# COMPACT_ATOMS: atom_id res chain seq x y z
N MET A 1 -18.82 36.52 -21.34
CA MET A 1 -17.48 37.03 -21.04
C MET A 1 -17.65 37.81 -19.77
N ASP A 2 -17.42 37.17 -18.63
CA ASP A 2 -17.26 37.82 -17.34
C ASP A 2 -16.16 37.03 -16.63
N ASP A 3 -15.10 37.74 -16.28
CA ASP A 3 -13.87 37.23 -15.70
C ASP A 3 -14.10 36.77 -14.25
N PHE A 4 -14.20 35.46 -14.04
CA PHE A 4 -14.00 34.82 -12.74
C PHE A 4 -12.55 34.31 -12.65
N SER A 5 -11.62 35.23 -12.50
CA SER A 5 -10.19 34.96 -12.28
C SER A 5 -9.70 35.67 -11.01
N GLY A 6 -10.41 35.45 -9.90
CA GLY A 6 -9.91 35.72 -8.55
C GLY A 6 -9.72 34.40 -7.81
N PRO A 7 -8.66 34.23 -7.00
CA PRO A 7 -8.54 33.05 -6.14
C PRO A 7 -9.74 33.04 -5.20
N SER A 8 -10.56 31.98 -5.28
CA SER A 8 -11.69 31.85 -4.37
C SER A 8 -11.15 31.68 -2.95
N MET A 9 -11.13 32.77 -2.19
CA MET A 9 -10.93 32.72 -0.75
C MET A 9 -12.09 31.92 -0.17
N MET A 10 -11.78 30.70 0.26
CA MET A 10 -12.65 29.86 1.07
C MET A 10 -12.02 29.82 2.46
N ASP A 11 -12.80 30.19 3.47
CA ASP A 11 -12.36 30.37 4.85
C ASP A 11 -11.69 29.10 5.40
N GLY A 12 -10.43 29.23 5.80
CA GLY A 12 -9.70 28.27 6.63
C GLY A 12 -8.69 27.36 5.90
N ASN A 13 -8.91 26.97 4.64
CA ASN A 13 -7.98 26.13 3.89
C ASN A 13 -7.83 26.63 2.45
N LYS A 14 -6.67 27.24 2.13
CA LYS A 14 -6.36 27.72 0.78
C LYS A 14 -6.15 26.53 -0.16
N ILE A 15 -7.17 26.18 -0.94
CA ILE A 15 -7.06 25.16 -2.01
C ILE A 15 -6.37 25.81 -3.21
N LEU A 16 -5.28 25.22 -3.68
CA LEU A 16 -4.51 25.72 -4.83
C LEU A 16 -4.72 24.85 -6.07
N PHE A 17 -4.64 25.48 -7.26
CA PHE A 17 -4.56 24.83 -8.58
C PHE A 17 -5.73 23.90 -8.95
N ARG A 18 -6.92 24.15 -8.40
CA ARG A 18 -8.12 23.31 -8.56
C ARG A 18 -9.38 24.09 -8.92
N ASP A 19 -9.21 25.33 -9.40
CA ASP A 19 -10.32 26.24 -9.71
C ASP A 19 -11.22 25.68 -10.82
N LYS A 20 -10.63 24.99 -11.81
CA LYS A 20 -11.37 24.39 -12.92
C LYS A 20 -12.29 23.28 -12.42
N GLU A 21 -11.78 22.39 -11.59
CA GLU A 21 -12.52 21.28 -11.01
C GLU A 21 -13.62 21.78 -10.06
N ILE A 22 -13.30 22.77 -9.22
CA ILE A 22 -14.27 23.42 -8.33
C ILE A 22 -15.39 24.09 -9.13
N SER A 23 -15.04 24.85 -10.17
CA SER A 23 -16.03 25.54 -11.02
C SER A 23 -16.94 24.56 -11.75
N PHE A 24 -16.40 23.41 -12.19
CA PHE A 24 -17.18 22.35 -12.81
C PHE A 24 -18.16 21.73 -11.82
N ILE A 25 -17.73 21.37 -10.61
CA ILE A 25 -18.59 20.77 -9.59
C ILE A 25 -19.70 21.75 -9.18
N LYS A 26 -19.37 23.03 -8.97
CA LYS A 26 -20.37 24.08 -8.68
C LYS A 26 -21.40 24.22 -9.81
N ARG A 27 -20.95 24.20 -11.07
CA ARG A 27 -21.85 24.25 -12.23
C ARG A 27 -22.72 23.00 -12.35
N PHE A 28 -22.19 21.84 -12.00
CA PHE A 28 -22.92 20.57 -11.99
C PHE A 28 -24.02 20.56 -10.93
N MET A 29 -23.72 21.05 -9.72
CA MET A 29 -24.69 21.11 -8.62
C MET A 29 -25.83 22.08 -8.93
N GLY A 30 -25.53 23.22 -9.57
CA GLY A 30 -26.55 24.21 -9.89
C GLY A 30 -27.15 24.85 -8.62
N PRO A 31 -28.32 25.51 -8.72
CA PRO A 31 -29.04 26.00 -7.55
C PRO A 31 -29.64 24.84 -6.74
N SER A 32 -29.75 25.01 -5.42
CA SER A 32 -30.14 23.95 -4.46
C SER A 32 -31.50 23.29 -4.72
N CYS A 33 -32.40 23.96 -5.44
CA CYS A 33 -33.73 23.45 -5.80
C CYS A 33 -33.82 22.89 -7.24
N SER A 34 -32.71 22.86 -7.98
CA SER A 34 -32.68 22.24 -9.30
C SER A 34 -32.56 20.72 -9.21
N PHE A 35 -32.93 20.00 -10.27
CA PHE A 35 -32.63 18.58 -10.41
C PHE A 35 -31.30 18.42 -11.16
N PRO A 36 -30.18 18.14 -10.47
CA PRO A 36 -28.91 17.85 -11.12
C PRO A 36 -28.99 16.51 -11.84
N TYR A 37 -27.92 16.19 -12.57
CA TYR A 37 -27.78 14.87 -13.18
C TYR A 37 -27.67 13.78 -12.08
N PRO A 38 -28.23 12.56 -12.30
CA PRO A 38 -28.33 11.51 -11.28
C PRO A 38 -27.06 11.16 -10.53
N SER A 39 -25.93 11.16 -11.23
CA SER A 39 -24.68 10.74 -10.64
C SER A 39 -23.45 11.44 -11.22
N LEU A 40 -22.50 11.74 -10.34
CA LEU A 40 -21.20 12.33 -10.64
C LEU A 40 -20.10 11.35 -10.22
N SER A 41 -19.15 11.07 -11.10
CA SER A 41 -17.95 10.29 -10.79
C SER A 41 -16.73 11.21 -10.79
N VAL A 42 -16.08 11.33 -9.64
CA VAL A 42 -14.85 12.07 -9.43
C VAL A 42 -13.70 11.07 -9.33
N TYR A 43 -12.83 11.05 -10.33
CA TYR A 43 -11.71 10.09 -10.37
C TYR A 43 -10.36 10.76 -10.60
N GLY A 44 -9.28 10.07 -10.20
CA GLY A 44 -7.90 10.54 -10.35
C GLY A 44 -6.99 9.85 -9.35
N HIS A 45 -5.67 10.05 -9.40
CA HIS A 45 -4.75 9.33 -8.50
C HIS A 45 -4.97 9.64 -7.02
N THR A 46 -4.40 8.81 -6.14
CA THR A 46 -4.33 9.12 -4.70
C THR A 46 -3.70 10.50 -4.47
N THR A 47 -4.10 11.20 -3.40
CA THR A 47 -3.56 12.52 -2.99
C THR A 47 -3.81 13.71 -3.92
N THR A 48 -4.58 13.54 -4.99
CA THR A 48 -5.04 14.66 -5.85
C THR A 48 -5.99 15.65 -5.16
N GLY A 49 -6.44 15.34 -3.93
CA GLY A 49 -7.29 16.22 -3.13
C GLY A 49 -8.80 16.06 -3.37
N LYS A 50 -9.25 14.97 -4.02
CA LYS A 50 -10.66 14.72 -4.37
C LYS A 50 -11.59 14.85 -3.14
N THR A 51 -11.33 14.04 -2.12
CA THR A 51 -12.09 14.03 -0.86
C THR A 51 -12.13 15.40 -0.20
N LEU A 52 -10.97 16.08 -0.12
CA LEU A 52 -10.86 17.42 0.45
C LEU A 52 -11.73 18.43 -0.31
N ILE A 53 -11.62 18.46 -1.64
CA ILE A 53 -12.35 19.42 -2.48
C ILE A 53 -13.85 19.19 -2.44
N VAL A 54 -14.28 17.93 -2.56
CA VAL A 54 -15.72 17.60 -2.45
C VAL A 54 -16.23 17.96 -1.06
N SER A 55 -15.51 17.63 0.01
CA SER A 55 -15.92 17.96 1.38
C SER A 55 -16.01 19.48 1.62
N GLU A 56 -15.08 20.24 1.06
CA GLU A 56 -15.06 21.70 1.21
C GLU A 56 -16.21 22.35 0.46
N ILE A 57 -16.46 21.93 -0.79
CA ILE A 57 -17.58 22.44 -1.59
C ILE A 57 -18.91 22.19 -0.89
N MET A 58 -19.10 21.00 -0.30
CA MET A 58 -20.32 20.68 0.43
C MET A 58 -20.51 21.55 1.68
N LYS A 59 -19.43 21.82 2.41
CA LYS A 59 -19.45 22.74 3.56
C LYS A 59 -19.73 24.19 3.16
N THR A 60 -19.09 24.68 2.11
CA THR A 60 -19.25 26.06 1.65
C THR A 60 -20.64 26.34 1.12
N LEU A 61 -21.23 25.38 0.39
CA LEU A 61 -22.58 25.53 -0.15
C LEU A 61 -23.68 25.21 0.89
N ASN A 62 -23.31 24.64 2.03
CA ASN A 62 -24.21 24.26 3.13
C ASN A 62 -25.41 23.43 2.64
N VAL A 63 -25.17 22.50 1.72
CA VAL A 63 -26.19 21.60 1.16
C VAL A 63 -26.37 20.35 2.04
N PRO A 64 -27.54 19.70 2.04
CA PRO A 64 -27.72 18.43 2.74
C PRO A 64 -26.93 17.33 2.03
N TYR A 65 -25.92 16.78 2.70
CA TYR A 65 -25.11 15.68 2.17
C TYR A 65 -24.88 14.59 3.22
N ILE A 66 -24.68 13.37 2.73
CA ILE A 66 -24.35 12.18 3.53
C ILE A 66 -23.04 11.62 3.00
N TRP A 67 -22.07 11.44 3.90
CA TRP A 67 -20.75 10.95 3.56
C TRP A 67 -20.58 9.51 3.98
N ILE A 68 -20.21 8.63 3.05
CA ILE A 68 -20.06 7.19 3.28
C ILE A 68 -18.69 6.76 2.75
N ASN A 69 -17.88 6.21 3.65
CA ASN A 69 -16.63 5.58 3.27
C ASN A 69 -16.89 4.11 2.93
N CYS A 70 -16.70 3.72 1.67
CA CYS A 70 -16.97 2.35 1.22
C CYS A 70 -16.02 1.31 1.82
N HIS A 71 -14.86 1.71 2.37
CA HIS A 71 -13.97 0.79 3.10
C HIS A 71 -14.50 0.41 4.49
N GLU A 72 -15.28 1.28 5.13
CA GLU A 72 -15.84 1.01 6.47
C GLU A 72 -17.01 0.02 6.39
N SER A 73 -17.71 0.01 5.25
CA SER A 73 -18.79 -0.95 4.99
C SER A 73 -18.22 -2.29 4.50
N PHE A 74 -18.07 -3.25 5.42
CA PHE A 74 -17.68 -4.62 5.06
C PHE A 74 -18.77 -5.35 4.25
N ASN A 75 -20.06 -5.07 4.52
CA ASN A 75 -21.20 -5.65 3.83
C ASN A 75 -22.16 -4.56 3.33
N VAL A 76 -22.93 -4.88 2.27
CA VAL A 76 -24.02 -4.02 1.74
C VAL A 76 -25.02 -3.63 2.84
N GLN A 77 -25.35 -4.55 3.75
CA GLN A 77 -26.26 -4.27 4.86
C GLN A 77 -25.70 -3.23 5.83
N SER A 78 -24.40 -3.29 6.14
CA SER A 78 -23.73 -2.30 7.00
C SER A 78 -23.76 -0.91 6.36
N MET A 79 -23.57 -0.84 5.04
CA MET A 79 -23.70 0.40 4.28
C MET A 79 -25.11 1.00 4.38
N PHE A 80 -26.16 0.17 4.26
CA PHE A 80 -27.54 0.64 4.40
C PHE A 80 -27.86 1.14 5.80
N VAL A 81 -27.38 0.44 6.83
CA VAL A 81 -27.52 0.88 8.23
C VAL A 81 -26.83 2.24 8.43
N ASN A 82 -25.62 2.42 7.90
CA ASN A 82 -24.91 3.69 7.99
C ASN A 82 -25.67 4.83 7.28
N ILE A 83 -26.21 4.58 6.08
CA ILE A 83 -27.04 5.56 5.36
C ILE A 83 -28.25 5.98 6.19
N ILE A 84 -28.95 5.00 6.79
CA ILE A 84 -30.15 5.26 7.60
C ILE A 84 -29.79 6.07 8.84
N GLN A 85 -28.73 5.68 9.55
CA GLN A 85 -28.28 6.35 10.77
C GLN A 85 -27.90 7.82 10.50
N LEU A 86 -27.30 8.10 9.33
CA LEU A 86 -26.93 9.45 8.93
C LEU A 86 -28.13 10.29 8.48
N ILE A 87 -29.19 9.68 7.94
CA ILE A 87 -30.42 10.37 7.52
C ILE A 87 -31.36 10.63 8.69
N SER A 88 -31.52 9.65 9.58
CA SER A 88 -32.47 9.69 10.69
C SER A 88 -31.84 9.04 11.92
N PRO A 89 -31.18 9.83 12.80
CA PRO A 89 -30.57 9.31 14.02
C PRO A 89 -31.59 8.83 15.06
N GLU A 90 -32.87 9.18 14.91
CA GLU A 90 -33.95 8.80 15.83
C GLU A 90 -34.60 7.44 15.51
N ASP A 91 -34.40 6.91 14.30
CA ASP A 91 -34.98 5.64 13.83
C ASP A 91 -34.05 4.42 14.07
N THR A 92 -33.13 4.49 15.04
CA THR A 92 -32.11 3.43 15.31
C THR A 92 -32.72 2.05 15.57
N ASP A 93 -33.97 2.01 16.01
CA ASP A 93 -34.70 0.78 16.26
C ASP A 93 -35.71 0.51 15.14
N LYS A 94 -35.43 -0.53 14.31
CA LYS A 94 -36.40 -1.43 13.62
C LYS A 94 -36.40 -1.52 12.08
N ARG A 95 -35.28 -1.35 11.36
CA ARG A 95 -35.19 -1.97 10.01
C ARG A 95 -33.83 -2.62 9.77
N LYS A 96 -33.75 -3.94 9.98
CA LYS A 96 -32.75 -4.77 9.28
C LYS A 96 -33.09 -4.73 7.79
N MET A 97 -32.71 -3.64 7.12
CA MET A 97 -32.85 -3.54 5.67
C MET A 97 -31.85 -4.51 5.06
N SER A 98 -32.37 -5.67 4.67
CA SER A 98 -31.58 -6.66 3.95
C SER A 98 -31.56 -6.38 2.46
N ASN A 99 -32.57 -5.66 1.95
CA ASN A 99 -32.83 -5.54 0.53
C ASN A 99 -32.76 -4.10 0.02
N VAL A 100 -32.34 -3.95 -1.22
CA VAL A 100 -32.18 -2.65 -1.89
C VAL A 100 -33.53 -1.93 -2.03
N HIS A 101 -34.61 -2.68 -2.23
CA HIS A 101 -35.96 -2.12 -2.34
C HIS A 101 -36.41 -1.41 -1.04
N ASP A 102 -36.06 -1.97 0.11
CA ASP A 102 -36.38 -1.37 1.40
C ASP A 102 -35.68 -0.01 1.51
N LEU A 103 -34.40 0.07 1.13
CA LEU A 103 -33.64 1.33 1.10
C LEU A 103 -34.32 2.36 0.20
N LEU A 104 -34.73 1.99 -1.01
CA LEU A 104 -35.43 2.90 -1.94
C LEU A 104 -36.72 3.44 -1.32
N ASN A 105 -37.51 2.58 -0.68
CA ASN A 105 -38.75 2.99 0.00
C ASN A 105 -38.47 3.90 1.21
N PHE A 106 -37.40 3.65 1.96
CA PHE A 106 -37.00 4.51 3.09
C PHE A 106 -36.58 5.90 2.62
N LEU A 107 -35.72 5.97 1.59
CA LEU A 107 -35.33 7.25 0.97
C LEU A 107 -36.55 8.00 0.44
N GLN A 108 -37.49 7.29 -0.21
CA GLN A 108 -38.78 7.84 -0.63
C GLN A 108 -39.65 8.35 0.51
N GLN A 109 -39.64 7.73 1.67
CA GLN A 109 -40.46 8.20 2.79
C GLN A 109 -39.89 9.46 3.42
N LYS A 110 -38.55 9.55 3.56
CA LYS A 110 -37.91 10.63 4.31
C LYS A 110 -37.55 11.86 3.47
N LEU A 111 -37.25 11.67 2.19
CA LEU A 111 -36.73 12.74 1.32
C LEU A 111 -37.77 13.27 0.31
N LYS A 112 -39.01 12.79 0.34
CA LYS A 112 -40.08 13.28 -0.56
C LYS A 112 -40.44 14.74 -0.34
N ASP A 113 -40.37 15.21 0.90
CA ASP A 113 -40.76 16.56 1.30
C ASP A 113 -39.57 17.54 1.30
N ALA A 114 -38.39 17.09 0.87
CA ALA A 114 -37.20 17.94 0.79
C ALA A 114 -37.22 18.77 -0.51
N ASP A 115 -37.27 20.09 -0.36
CA ASP A 115 -37.18 21.05 -1.48
C ASP A 115 -35.75 21.16 -2.05
N GLU A 116 -34.76 20.68 -1.30
CA GLU A 116 -33.34 20.76 -1.65
C GLU A 116 -32.77 19.43 -2.15
N THR A 117 -31.79 19.51 -3.06
CA THR A 117 -31.00 18.37 -3.53
C THR A 117 -30.22 17.72 -2.39
N THR A 118 -30.48 16.44 -2.10
CA THR A 118 -29.67 15.68 -1.14
C THR A 118 -28.54 14.94 -1.85
N TYR A 119 -27.29 15.13 -1.40
CA TYR A 119 -26.12 14.48 -2.01
C TYR A 119 -25.67 13.25 -1.22
N LEU A 120 -25.54 12.10 -1.88
CA LEU A 120 -24.94 10.90 -1.31
C LEU A 120 -23.52 10.72 -1.84
N ILE A 121 -22.53 10.85 -0.97
CA ILE A 121 -21.12 10.80 -1.35
C ILE A 121 -20.54 9.46 -0.93
N PHE A 122 -20.08 8.69 -1.91
CA PHE A 122 -19.42 7.41 -1.73
C PHE A 122 -17.92 7.58 -1.96
N ASP A 123 -17.14 7.63 -0.89
CA ASP A 123 -15.68 7.66 -0.95
C ASP A 123 -15.12 6.24 -1.16
N ASN A 124 -14.02 6.14 -1.91
CA ASN A 124 -13.41 4.87 -2.30
C ASN A 124 -14.37 3.88 -2.97
N ALA A 125 -15.11 4.34 -3.99
CA ALA A 125 -16.16 3.58 -4.68
C ALA A 125 -15.68 2.28 -5.38
N GLU A 126 -14.37 2.05 -5.48
CA GLU A 126 -13.78 0.80 -6.02
C GLU A 126 -14.16 -0.44 -5.21
N VAL A 127 -14.39 -0.29 -3.91
CA VAL A 127 -14.81 -1.40 -3.05
C VAL A 127 -16.20 -1.90 -3.47
N LEU A 128 -17.12 -0.98 -3.75
CA LEU A 128 -18.49 -1.32 -4.17
C LEU A 128 -18.51 -2.14 -5.46
N MET A 129 -17.57 -1.87 -6.37
CA MET A 129 -17.43 -2.63 -7.60
C MET A 129 -17.00 -4.09 -7.35
N LYS A 130 -16.10 -4.32 -6.38
CA LYS A 130 -15.61 -5.66 -6.06
C LYS A 130 -16.65 -6.49 -5.31
N GLU A 131 -17.39 -5.86 -4.40
CA GLU A 131 -18.36 -6.52 -3.55
C GLU A 131 -19.69 -6.79 -4.28
N ASP A 132 -20.31 -5.78 -4.88
CA ASP A 132 -21.61 -5.92 -5.53
C ASP A 132 -21.83 -4.93 -6.71
N PRO A 133 -21.55 -5.37 -7.96
CA PRO A 133 -21.81 -4.58 -9.16
C PRO A 133 -23.28 -4.22 -9.37
N PHE A 134 -24.22 -5.02 -8.86
CA PHE A 134 -25.65 -4.74 -8.99
C PHE A 134 -26.04 -3.56 -8.11
N LEU A 135 -25.55 -3.51 -6.87
CA LEU A 135 -25.77 -2.36 -5.99
C LEU A 135 -25.28 -1.06 -6.61
N LEU A 136 -24.06 -1.06 -7.18
CA LEU A 136 -23.52 0.11 -7.85
C LEU A 136 -24.45 0.60 -8.98
N SER A 137 -25.00 -0.33 -9.77
CA SER A 137 -25.94 0.00 -10.84
C SER A 137 -27.24 0.67 -10.33
N VAL A 138 -27.68 0.31 -9.13
CA VAL A 138 -28.84 0.92 -8.47
C VAL A 138 -28.49 2.31 -7.91
N LEU A 139 -27.34 2.45 -7.24
CA LEU A 139 -26.90 3.72 -6.65
C LEU A 139 -26.65 4.81 -7.70
N VAL A 140 -26.17 4.43 -8.88
CA VAL A 140 -25.98 5.34 -10.03
C VAL A 140 -27.31 5.87 -10.58
N LYS A 141 -28.36 5.04 -10.51
CA LYS A 141 -29.72 5.34 -10.99
C LYS A 141 -30.66 5.78 -9.86
N LEU A 142 -30.13 6.09 -8.68
CA LEU A 142 -30.94 6.28 -7.48
C LEU A 142 -32.01 7.37 -7.67
N GLN A 143 -31.64 8.50 -8.26
CA GLN A 143 -32.57 9.59 -8.59
C GLN A 143 -33.76 9.13 -9.45
N ILE A 144 -33.50 8.28 -10.45
CA ILE A 144 -34.51 7.80 -11.40
C ILE A 144 -35.44 6.78 -10.73
N LEU A 145 -34.87 5.90 -9.89
CA LEU A 145 -35.61 4.86 -9.19
C LEU A 145 -36.48 5.42 -8.07
N THR A 146 -35.95 6.35 -7.28
CA THR A 146 -36.70 6.96 -6.17
C THR A 146 -37.62 8.08 -6.63
N LYS A 147 -37.33 8.74 -7.77
CA LYS A 147 -38.00 9.95 -8.26
C LYS A 147 -37.94 11.12 -7.27
N ILE A 148 -36.86 11.20 -6.50
CA ILE A 148 -36.58 12.27 -5.53
C ILE A 148 -35.39 13.06 -6.02
N ASN A 149 -35.21 14.30 -5.53
CA ASN A 149 -34.05 15.11 -5.79
C ASN A 149 -32.79 14.64 -5.03
N ILE A 150 -32.27 13.45 -5.39
CA ILE A 150 -31.06 12.86 -4.81
C ILE A 150 -29.99 12.74 -5.89
N CYS A 151 -28.77 13.16 -5.59
CA CYS A 151 -27.62 12.99 -6.48
C CYS A 151 -26.55 12.12 -5.81
N SER A 152 -26.06 11.09 -6.50
CA SER A 152 -24.96 10.24 -6.01
C SER A 152 -23.60 10.68 -6.57
N ILE A 153 -22.64 10.94 -5.68
CA ILE A 153 -21.27 11.33 -6.03
C ILE A 153 -20.35 10.18 -5.66
N PHE A 154 -19.61 9.66 -6.62
CA PHE A 154 -18.65 8.57 -6.44
C PHE A 154 -17.23 9.13 -6.53
N ILE A 155 -16.42 8.91 -5.50
CA ILE A 155 -14.99 9.25 -5.50
C ILE A 155 -14.19 7.96 -5.68
N SER A 156 -13.35 7.91 -6.71
CA SER A 156 -12.51 6.73 -7.02
C SER A 156 -11.10 7.11 -7.46
N GLU A 157 -10.18 6.15 -7.44
CA GLU A 157 -8.91 6.27 -8.15
C GLU A 157 -9.10 5.93 -9.63
N LEU A 158 -9.82 4.84 -9.89
CA LEU A 158 -10.04 4.32 -11.24
C LEU A 158 -11.05 5.16 -12.05
N PRO A 159 -10.88 5.27 -13.38
CA PRO A 159 -11.84 5.92 -14.26
C PRO A 159 -13.14 5.09 -14.40
N TRP A 160 -14.28 5.77 -14.59
CA TRP A 160 -15.59 5.10 -14.69
C TRP A 160 -15.67 3.99 -15.76
N ARG A 161 -14.85 4.06 -16.82
CA ARG A 161 -14.82 3.05 -17.88
C ARG A 161 -14.46 1.64 -17.37
N GLU A 162 -13.64 1.56 -16.34
CA GLU A 162 -13.24 0.28 -15.74
C GLU A 162 -14.35 -0.34 -14.88
N PHE A 163 -15.34 0.47 -14.47
CA PHE A 163 -16.51 0.01 -13.73
C PHE A 163 -17.58 -0.59 -14.64
N LYS A 164 -17.45 -0.51 -15.96
CA LYS A 164 -18.47 -1.00 -16.90
C LYS A 164 -18.58 -2.52 -16.87
N SER A 165 -19.44 -3.03 -15.99
CA SER A 165 -20.01 -4.37 -16.08
C SER A 165 -21.19 -4.37 -17.05
N GLN A 166 -21.54 -5.55 -17.59
CA GLN A 166 -22.72 -5.72 -18.48
C GLN A 166 -24.04 -5.23 -17.85
N ILE A 167 -24.08 -5.09 -16.53
CA ILE A 167 -25.24 -4.71 -15.73
C ILE A 167 -25.41 -3.18 -15.63
N ILE A 168 -24.30 -2.42 -15.74
CA ILE A 168 -24.32 -0.96 -15.54
C ILE A 168 -24.66 -0.30 -16.88
N SER A 169 -25.96 0.03 -17.05
CA SER A 169 -26.44 0.67 -18.28
C SER A 169 -26.48 2.20 -18.22
N PHE A 170 -26.14 2.82 -17.09
CA PHE A 170 -26.16 4.27 -16.92
C PHE A 170 -24.77 4.78 -16.55
N ASP A 171 -24.31 5.79 -17.27
CA ASP A 171 -22.99 6.39 -17.08
C ASP A 171 -23.14 7.73 -16.35
N PRO A 172 -22.51 7.91 -15.17
CA PRO A 172 -22.42 9.19 -14.49
C PRO A 172 -21.60 10.18 -15.31
N ILE A 173 -21.83 11.48 -15.07
CA ILE A 173 -20.91 12.52 -15.55
C ILE A 173 -19.59 12.32 -14.81
N SER A 174 -18.48 12.27 -15.53
CA SER A 174 -17.16 12.01 -14.92
C SER A 174 -16.24 13.21 -15.02
N ILE A 175 -15.53 13.51 -13.93
CA ILE A 175 -14.49 14.54 -13.86
C ILE A 175 -13.16 13.91 -13.44
N TYR A 176 -12.11 14.23 -14.18
CA TYR A 176 -10.76 13.77 -13.91
C TYR A 176 -9.96 14.80 -13.12
N PHE A 177 -9.40 14.39 -11.98
CA PHE A 177 -8.48 15.16 -11.18
C PHE A 177 -7.05 14.84 -11.60
N LYS A 178 -6.44 15.79 -12.30
CA LYS A 178 -5.06 15.66 -12.79
C LYS A 178 -4.06 15.65 -11.65
N GLU A 179 -2.98 14.91 -11.79
CA GLU A 179 -1.84 14.99 -10.87
C GLU A 179 -1.23 16.40 -10.84
N TYR A 180 -0.63 16.76 -9.72
CA TYR A 180 0.05 18.04 -9.57
C TYR A 180 1.42 18.01 -10.27
N SER A 181 1.76 19.12 -10.93
CA SER A 181 3.10 19.30 -11.49
C SER A 181 4.14 19.53 -10.38
N LYS A 182 5.44 19.41 -10.70
CA LYS A 182 6.54 19.71 -9.77
C LYS A 182 6.42 21.09 -9.13
N GLU A 183 6.10 22.10 -9.94
CA GLU A 183 5.95 23.48 -9.49
C GLU A 183 4.74 23.65 -8.58
N GLN A 184 3.62 23.03 -8.93
CA GLN A 184 2.41 23.05 -8.10
C GLN A 184 2.65 22.36 -6.75
N LEU A 185 3.38 21.24 -6.72
CA LEU A 185 3.74 20.57 -5.48
C LEU A 185 4.62 21.44 -4.58
N VAL A 186 5.57 22.20 -5.14
CA VAL A 186 6.40 23.13 -4.37
C VAL A 186 5.53 24.19 -3.69
N ASP A 187 4.59 24.75 -4.45
CA ASP A 187 3.70 25.81 -3.97
C ASP A 187 2.65 25.29 -2.96
N ILE A 188 2.24 24.02 -3.08
CA ILE A 188 1.38 23.37 -2.08
C ILE A 188 2.16 23.11 -0.79
N LEU A 189 3.39 22.61 -0.88
CA LEU A 189 4.21 22.37 0.31
C LEU A 189 4.57 23.68 1.02
N SER A 190 4.74 24.80 0.30
CA SER A 190 5.03 26.09 0.94
C SER A 190 3.89 26.62 1.82
N LEU A 191 2.68 26.09 1.71
CA LEU A 191 1.59 26.39 2.65
C LEU A 191 1.84 25.84 4.06
N ASP A 192 2.62 24.77 4.19
CA ASP A 192 2.99 24.14 5.48
C ASP A 192 4.19 24.84 6.17
N CYS A 193 4.49 26.09 5.79
CA CYS A 193 5.61 26.83 6.35
C CYS A 193 5.41 27.10 7.86
N HIS A 194 6.48 26.89 8.65
CA HIS A 194 6.44 27.16 10.09
C HIS A 194 6.40 28.68 10.36
N PRO A 195 5.66 29.13 11.39
CA PRO A 195 5.59 30.54 11.77
C PRO A 195 6.97 31.00 12.26
N GLY A 196 7.64 31.85 11.49
CA GLY A 196 8.98 32.37 11.79
C GLY A 196 10.00 32.26 10.65
N ILE A 197 9.66 31.55 9.56
CA ILE A 197 10.52 31.38 8.39
C ILE A 197 9.94 32.11 7.18
N THR A 198 10.80 32.70 6.35
CA THR A 198 10.40 33.34 5.09
C THR A 198 9.88 32.30 4.10
N GLU A 199 8.73 32.56 3.49
CA GLU A 199 8.11 31.67 2.49
C GLU A 199 9.08 31.33 1.34
N ALA A 200 9.89 32.29 0.89
CA ALA A 200 10.92 32.09 -0.15
C ALA A 200 12.00 31.06 0.25
N PHE A 201 12.38 31.04 1.53
CA PHE A 201 13.35 30.09 2.05
C PHE A 201 12.77 28.68 2.08
N TYR A 202 11.53 28.54 2.58
CA TYR A 202 10.84 27.25 2.61
C TYR A 202 10.53 26.73 1.20
N ARG A 203 10.19 27.62 0.25
CA ARG A 203 10.00 27.27 -1.17
C ARG A 203 11.28 26.70 -1.79
N SER A 204 12.44 27.28 -1.45
CA SER A 204 13.74 26.78 -1.88
C SER A 204 14.02 25.38 -1.32
N TYR A 205 13.71 25.16 -0.04
CA TYR A 205 13.78 23.84 0.60
C TYR A 205 12.84 22.80 -0.03
N ALA A 206 11.57 23.15 -0.24
CA ALA A 206 10.58 22.28 -0.88
C ALA A 206 10.99 21.90 -2.31
N SER A 207 11.61 22.83 -3.06
CA SER A 207 12.19 22.55 -4.38
C SER A 207 13.29 21.48 -4.32
N VAL A 208 14.14 21.50 -3.30
CA VAL A 208 15.19 20.47 -3.10
C VAL A 208 14.56 19.10 -2.87
N ILE A 209 13.57 19.01 -1.98
CA ILE A 209 12.88 17.75 -1.69
C ILE A 209 12.21 17.22 -2.95
N ILE A 210 11.44 18.04 -3.64
CA ILE A 210 10.71 17.59 -4.83
C ILE A 210 11.68 17.16 -5.93
N LYS A 211 12.82 17.82 -6.11
CA LYS A 211 13.84 17.36 -7.08
C LYS A 211 14.36 15.95 -6.78
N ILE A 212 14.49 15.58 -5.50
CA ILE A 212 14.99 14.28 -5.07
C ILE A 212 13.86 13.23 -5.03
N PHE A 213 12.68 13.57 -4.53
CA PHE A 213 11.62 12.58 -4.28
C PHE A 213 10.60 12.45 -5.40
N TYR A 214 10.48 13.40 -6.34
CA TYR A 214 9.43 13.37 -7.37
C TYR A 214 9.48 12.13 -8.27
N PHE A 215 10.67 11.56 -8.50
CA PHE A 215 10.78 10.34 -9.30
C PHE A 215 10.34 9.07 -8.55
N LEU A 216 10.21 9.14 -7.21
CA LEU A 216 9.74 8.06 -6.36
C LEU A 216 8.28 8.21 -6.01
N THR A 217 7.88 9.41 -5.59
CA THR A 217 6.54 9.72 -5.11
C THR A 217 6.04 11.06 -5.57
N THR A 218 4.75 11.05 -5.93
CA THR A 218 3.92 12.23 -6.15
C THR A 218 2.94 12.47 -5.00
N ASN A 219 2.97 11.60 -3.98
CA ASN A 219 2.07 11.66 -2.84
C ASN A 219 2.40 12.86 -1.92
N ILE A 220 1.46 13.80 -1.82
CA ILE A 220 1.62 15.03 -1.05
C ILE A 220 1.81 14.77 0.45
N ASN A 221 1.10 13.79 1.01
CA ASN A 221 1.16 13.49 2.44
C ASN A 221 2.54 12.93 2.83
N GLU A 222 3.10 12.06 1.99
CA GLU A 222 4.45 11.53 2.16
C GLU A 222 5.50 12.63 1.99
N LEU A 223 5.37 13.46 0.96
CA LEU A 223 6.27 14.59 0.73
C LEU A 223 6.24 15.59 1.91
N ARG A 224 5.04 15.88 2.45
CA ARG A 224 4.86 16.71 3.65
C ARG A 224 5.48 16.07 4.88
N HIS A 225 5.36 14.75 5.03
CA HIS A 225 5.97 14.02 6.12
C HIS A 225 7.51 14.07 6.06
N VAL A 226 8.10 13.76 4.90
CA VAL A 226 9.54 13.85 4.66
C VAL A 226 10.04 15.28 4.86
N ALA A 227 9.30 16.27 4.36
CA ALA A 227 9.63 17.68 4.53
C ALA A 227 9.68 18.08 6.00
N ARG A 228 8.71 17.68 6.82
CA ARG A 228 8.70 17.95 8.27
C ARG A 228 9.84 17.26 9.00
N LEU A 229 10.15 16.02 8.65
CA LEU A 229 11.19 15.22 9.31
C LEU A 229 12.59 15.79 9.12
N HIS A 230 12.92 16.25 7.91
CA HIS A 230 14.26 16.72 7.57
C HIS A 230 14.44 18.24 7.71
N PHE A 231 13.38 18.98 8.05
CA PHE A 231 13.44 20.43 8.13
C PHE A 231 14.37 20.93 9.25
N GLU A 232 14.35 20.26 10.41
CA GLU A 232 15.24 20.59 11.53
C GLU A 232 16.71 20.49 11.13
N LYS A 233 17.07 19.43 10.38
CA LYS A 233 18.41 19.19 9.86
C LYS A 233 18.82 20.15 8.75
N TYR A 234 17.86 20.58 7.95
CA TYR A 234 18.11 21.62 6.96
C TYR A 234 18.53 22.93 7.61
N CYS A 235 18.00 23.22 8.80
CA CYS A 235 18.25 24.44 9.56
C CYS A 235 19.49 24.35 10.48
N GLU A 236 20.10 23.18 10.67
CA GLU A 236 21.31 23.02 11.52
C GLU A 236 22.45 23.96 11.11
N PRO A 237 22.86 24.04 9.83
CA PRO A 237 23.99 24.90 9.44
C PRO A 237 23.71 26.40 9.64
N LEU A 238 22.43 26.80 9.74
CA LEU A 238 22.01 28.18 10.02
C LEU A 238 22.08 28.52 11.51
N LYS A 239 22.15 27.53 12.40
CA LYS A 239 22.32 27.75 13.85
C LYS A 239 23.80 27.94 14.21
N ASP A 240 24.69 27.32 13.44
CA ASP A 240 26.14 27.34 13.68
C ASP A 240 26.86 28.49 12.96
N SER A 241 26.20 29.22 12.04
CA SER A 241 26.79 30.34 11.30
C SER A 241 25.88 31.57 11.27
N ASP A 242 26.41 32.72 11.72
CA ASP A 242 25.72 34.01 11.83
C ASP A 242 25.49 34.74 10.48
N GLU A 243 25.88 34.13 9.34
CA GLU A 243 25.73 34.72 8.01
C GLU A 243 24.60 34.06 7.21
N GLU A 244 23.93 34.83 6.35
CA GLU A 244 22.97 34.35 5.35
C GLU A 244 23.65 33.35 4.39
N MET A 245 23.72 32.09 4.80
CA MET A 245 24.35 31.04 4.02
C MET A 245 23.60 30.82 2.71
N SER A 246 24.33 30.87 1.60
CA SER A 246 23.78 30.62 0.26
C SER A 246 23.01 29.28 0.24
N ASN A 247 21.79 29.31 -0.33
CA ASN A 247 20.91 28.15 -0.52
C ASN A 247 21.64 26.92 -1.10
N PHE A 248 22.70 27.12 -1.88
CA PHE A 248 23.52 26.05 -2.45
C PHE A 248 24.33 25.26 -1.41
N LYS A 249 24.85 25.92 -0.36
CA LYS A 249 25.61 25.25 0.70
C LYS A 249 24.70 24.37 1.56
N LEU A 250 23.50 24.86 1.86
CA LEU A 250 22.45 24.11 2.58
C LEU A 250 21.99 22.90 1.78
N TRP A 251 21.81 23.06 0.47
CA TRP A 251 21.51 21.94 -0.43
C TRP A 251 22.58 20.84 -0.37
N ARG A 252 23.87 21.21 -0.45
CA ARG A 252 24.98 20.23 -0.43
C ARG A 252 25.08 19.48 0.91
N HIS A 253 24.67 20.10 2.01
CA HIS A 253 24.63 19.46 3.33
C HIS A 253 23.50 18.42 3.43
N ILE A 254 22.30 18.77 2.95
CA ILE A 254 21.11 17.92 3.14
C ILE A 254 20.96 16.82 2.08
N GLU A 255 21.50 17.03 0.88
CA GLU A 255 21.41 16.06 -0.23
C GLU A 255 21.83 14.63 0.16
N PRO A 256 22.99 14.37 0.81
CA PRO A 256 23.37 13.01 1.19
C PRO A 256 22.41 12.40 2.22
N ILE A 257 21.91 13.19 3.17
CA ILE A 257 20.96 12.75 4.21
C ILE A 257 19.63 12.35 3.58
N LEU A 258 19.14 13.13 2.60
CA LEU A 258 17.90 12.80 1.88
C LEU A 258 18.06 11.56 1.01
N LYS A 259 19.23 11.34 0.38
CA LYS A 259 19.52 10.10 -0.36
C LYS A 259 19.61 8.87 0.56
N GLU A 260 20.07 9.02 1.80
CA GLU A 260 20.04 7.94 2.79
C GLU A 260 18.61 7.67 3.27
N ALA A 261 17.87 8.72 3.61
CA ALA A 261 16.46 8.65 4.03
C ALA A 261 15.55 8.06 2.94
N MET A 262 15.88 8.31 1.66
CA MET A 262 15.20 7.73 0.52
C MET A 262 15.17 6.19 0.58
N ASN A 263 16.25 5.55 1.03
CA ASN A 263 16.35 4.10 1.06
C ASN A 263 15.69 3.48 2.29
N SER A 264 15.50 4.24 3.38
CA SER A 264 15.06 3.70 4.68
C SER A 264 13.69 4.24 5.15
N VAL A 265 13.46 5.54 5.02
CA VAL A 265 12.27 6.24 5.53
C VAL A 265 11.10 6.07 4.57
N TYR A 266 11.34 6.14 3.26
CA TYR A 266 10.28 5.96 2.27
C TYR A 266 9.68 4.55 2.30
N LEU A 267 10.51 3.53 2.52
CA LEU A 267 10.05 2.15 2.69
C LEU A 267 9.41 1.90 4.08
N GLN A 268 9.34 2.93 4.92
CA GLN A 268 8.89 2.86 6.32
C GLN A 268 9.61 1.78 7.14
N GLU A 269 10.85 1.41 6.77
CA GLU A 269 11.65 0.40 7.48
C GLU A 269 12.03 0.87 8.89
N ILE A 270 11.98 2.19 9.14
CA ILE A 270 12.28 2.79 10.44
C ILE A 270 11.14 3.75 10.81
N SER A 271 10.55 3.53 12.00
CA SER A 271 9.59 4.46 12.60
C SER A 271 10.21 5.85 12.78
N CYS A 272 9.41 6.91 12.63
CA CYS A 272 9.86 8.30 12.71
C CYS A 272 10.63 8.62 14.01
N SER A 273 10.22 8.03 15.14
CA SER A 273 10.92 8.20 16.43
C SER A 273 12.31 7.56 16.40
N LYS A 274 12.41 6.33 15.91
CA LYS A 274 13.70 5.63 15.74
C LYS A 274 14.62 6.37 14.75
N TRP A 275 14.05 6.99 13.71
CA TRP A 275 14.82 7.78 12.76
C TRP A 275 15.32 9.09 13.35
N LYS A 276 14.51 9.80 14.15
CA LYS A 276 14.96 10.97 14.91
C LYS A 276 16.09 10.63 15.87
N ASP A 277 15.99 9.49 16.56
CA ASP A 277 17.06 9.00 17.45
C ASP A 277 18.34 8.64 16.69
N TYR A 278 18.23 7.99 15.53
CA TYR A 278 19.38 7.71 14.65
C TYR A 278 20.04 9.01 14.17
N CYS A 279 19.19 9.94 13.75
CA CYS A 279 19.58 11.25 13.28
C CYS A 279 20.35 12.06 14.34
N ASN A 280 19.95 11.95 15.61
CA ASN A 280 20.59 12.59 16.75
C ASN A 280 21.90 11.88 17.13
N LYS A 281 21.94 10.55 17.06
CA LYS A 281 23.14 9.74 17.37
C LYS A 281 24.28 9.88 16.35
N ASN A 282 23.96 10.21 15.09
CA ASN A 282 24.97 10.46 14.06
C ASN A 282 25.83 11.71 14.35
N LEU A 283 25.45 12.57 15.31
CA LEU A 283 26.29 13.69 15.77
C LEU A 283 27.41 13.24 16.73
N GLU A 284 27.32 12.04 17.33
CA GLU A 284 28.24 11.62 18.40
C GLU A 284 29.25 10.52 17.99
N ASN A 285 29.04 9.77 16.90
CA ASN A 285 29.91 8.64 16.57
C ASN A 285 30.29 8.53 15.08
N ASN A 286 31.60 8.37 14.85
CA ASN A 286 32.23 8.15 13.55
C ASN A 286 31.63 6.96 12.77
N VAL A 287 31.21 7.26 11.54
CA VAL A 287 31.19 6.54 10.24
C VAL A 287 31.06 5.00 10.14
N GLU A 288 31.35 4.17 11.14
CA GLU A 288 31.45 2.71 10.96
C GLU A 288 30.16 1.91 11.23
N ASN A 289 29.12 2.51 11.80
CA ASN A 289 27.88 1.80 12.15
C ASN A 289 26.65 2.27 11.35
N LYS A 290 26.82 2.66 10.09
CA LYS A 290 25.76 3.22 9.22
C LYS A 290 24.65 2.23 8.83
N THR A 291 24.84 0.93 9.03
CA THR A 291 23.96 -0.14 8.50
C THR A 291 23.35 -1.06 9.57
N SER A 292 23.69 -0.87 10.84
CA SER A 292 23.42 -1.88 11.89
C SER A 292 21.98 -1.90 12.40
N ILE A 293 21.25 -0.79 12.33
CA ILE A 293 19.86 -0.71 12.85
C ILE A 293 18.86 -1.38 11.89
N LEU A 294 19.01 -1.17 10.57
CA LEU A 294 18.17 -1.80 9.54
C LEU A 294 18.33 -3.32 9.48
N THR A 295 19.54 -3.81 9.75
CA THR A 295 19.81 -5.24 9.78
C THR A 295 19.33 -5.92 11.06
N ALA A 296 19.06 -5.18 12.15
CA ALA A 296 18.72 -5.78 13.42
C ALA A 296 17.46 -6.64 13.32
N GLU A 297 16.38 -6.14 12.71
CA GLU A 297 15.09 -6.87 12.58
C GLU A 297 15.20 -8.13 11.70
N LYS A 298 15.90 -8.06 10.57
CA LYS A 298 16.22 -9.24 9.72
C LYS A 298 17.20 -10.21 10.39
N PHE A 299 17.99 -9.74 11.36
CA PHE A 299 19.01 -10.52 12.08
C PHE A 299 18.43 -11.37 13.22
N TRP A 300 17.34 -10.98 13.89
CA TRP A 300 16.73 -11.80 14.96
C TRP A 300 16.27 -13.17 14.47
N VAL A 301 15.65 -13.24 13.28
CA VAL A 301 15.19 -14.50 12.67
C VAL A 301 16.36 -15.49 12.44
N THR A 302 17.57 -14.98 12.18
CA THR A 302 18.75 -15.83 11.97
C THR A 302 19.31 -16.44 13.25
N LYS A 303 19.11 -15.79 14.41
CA LYS A 303 19.79 -16.16 15.66
C LYS A 303 19.01 -17.18 16.50
N GLU A 304 17.68 -17.22 16.40
CA GLU A 304 16.83 -17.95 17.37
C GLU A 304 16.19 -19.25 16.88
N LEU A 305 16.35 -19.66 15.62
CA LEU A 305 15.76 -20.92 15.16
C LEU A 305 16.37 -22.14 15.86
N PRO A 306 15.55 -23.11 16.33
CA PRO A 306 16.04 -24.37 16.88
C PRO A 306 16.96 -25.11 15.91
N PHE A 307 17.88 -25.93 16.44
CA PHE A 307 18.89 -26.64 15.65
C PHE A 307 18.27 -27.40 14.47
N TYR A 308 17.35 -28.34 14.73
CA TYR A 308 16.71 -29.11 13.66
C TYR A 308 15.85 -28.26 12.71
N SER A 309 15.24 -27.19 13.20
CA SER A 309 14.49 -26.24 12.36
C SER A 309 15.38 -25.54 11.33
N LYS A 310 16.64 -25.23 11.68
CA LYS A 310 17.63 -24.69 10.75
C LYS A 310 17.92 -25.68 9.61
N PHE A 311 18.19 -26.96 9.94
CA PHE A 311 18.43 -27.99 8.93
C PHE A 311 17.19 -28.29 8.07
N LEU A 312 16.00 -28.33 8.67
CA LEU A 312 14.74 -28.51 7.94
C LEU A 312 14.53 -27.37 6.94
N LEU A 313 14.83 -26.13 7.33
CA LEU A 313 14.72 -24.98 6.44
C LEU A 313 15.75 -25.03 5.30
N LEU A 314 16.99 -25.42 5.58
CA LEU A 314 18.01 -25.64 4.53
C LEU A 314 17.58 -26.74 3.56
N ALA A 315 17.09 -27.87 4.07
CA ALA A 315 16.60 -28.98 3.25
C ALA A 315 15.41 -28.59 2.38
N ALA A 316 14.46 -27.82 2.94
CA ALA A 316 13.34 -27.25 2.20
C ALA A 316 13.81 -26.31 1.09
N TYR A 317 14.82 -25.48 1.36
CA TYR A 317 15.39 -24.57 0.36
C TYR A 317 16.02 -25.34 -0.80
N PHE A 318 16.88 -26.32 -0.52
CA PHE A 318 17.48 -27.16 -1.55
C PHE A 318 16.43 -27.94 -2.35
N ALA A 319 15.41 -28.47 -1.69
CA ALA A 319 14.30 -29.14 -2.37
C ALA A 319 13.53 -28.20 -3.33
N SER A 320 13.31 -26.94 -2.95
CA SER A 320 12.61 -25.97 -3.80
C SER A 320 13.43 -25.46 -4.98
N TYR A 321 14.74 -25.23 -4.79
CA TYR A 321 15.59 -24.61 -5.80
C TYR A 321 16.31 -25.62 -6.69
N ASN A 322 16.65 -26.82 -6.21
CA ASN A 322 17.28 -27.87 -7.03
C ASN A 322 16.25 -28.78 -7.72
N PRO A 323 16.51 -29.26 -8.93
CA PRO A 323 15.71 -30.32 -9.54
C PRO A 323 15.85 -31.65 -8.79
N PRO A 324 14.79 -32.47 -8.72
CA PRO A 324 14.87 -33.80 -8.09
C PRO A 324 15.89 -34.74 -8.76
N LYS A 325 16.27 -34.46 -10.01
CA LYS A 325 17.27 -35.23 -10.77
C LYS A 325 18.69 -35.06 -10.23
N THR A 326 19.00 -33.92 -9.60
CA THR A 326 20.34 -33.62 -9.10
C THR A 326 20.51 -33.95 -7.63
N ASP A 327 19.43 -34.31 -6.92
CA ASP A 327 19.49 -34.72 -5.51
C ASP A 327 20.51 -35.86 -5.30
N PHE A 328 20.59 -36.81 -6.24
CA PHE A 328 21.56 -37.90 -6.18
C PHE A 328 23.01 -37.41 -6.21
N LYS A 329 23.30 -36.41 -7.06
CA LYS A 329 24.64 -35.82 -7.20
C LYS A 329 25.10 -35.16 -5.89
N HIS A 330 24.18 -34.47 -5.21
CA HIS A 330 24.48 -33.61 -4.06
C HIS A 330 24.36 -34.30 -2.71
N PHE A 331 23.39 -35.19 -2.53
CA PHE A 331 23.00 -35.70 -1.21
C PHE A 331 23.33 -37.19 -0.97
N VAL A 332 23.82 -37.92 -1.97
CA VAL A 332 24.21 -39.34 -1.79
C VAL A 332 25.73 -39.44 -1.60
N LYS A 333 26.14 -39.84 -0.39
CA LYS A 333 27.54 -40.12 -0.02
C LYS A 333 27.94 -41.52 -0.53
N ASN A 334 29.18 -41.69 -1.01
CA ASN A 334 29.74 -42.92 -1.61
C ASN A 334 29.18 -43.30 -3.00
N GLN A 335 29.35 -42.41 -3.97
CA GLN A 335 29.08 -42.76 -5.38
C GLN A 335 30.21 -43.63 -5.92
N GLY A 336 29.91 -44.88 -6.28
CA GLY A 336 30.74 -45.63 -7.22
C GLY A 336 30.85 -44.89 -8.56
N LYS A 337 31.84 -45.24 -9.40
CA LYS A 337 32.06 -44.62 -10.72
C LYS A 337 30.80 -44.71 -11.59
N GLN A 338 30.02 -43.64 -11.68
CA GLN A 338 28.90 -43.57 -12.62
C GLN A 338 29.38 -43.20 -14.02
N ALA A 339 28.87 -43.91 -15.02
CA ALA A 339 29.11 -43.60 -16.43
C ALA A 339 28.49 -42.24 -16.78
N LYS A 340 29.32 -41.29 -17.22
CA LYS A 340 28.89 -39.96 -17.66
C LYS A 340 27.97 -40.08 -18.90
N LYS A 341 26.65 -40.05 -18.72
CA LYS A 341 25.73 -39.77 -19.83
C LYS A 341 25.84 -38.29 -20.19
N LYS A 342 26.18 -37.99 -21.45
CA LYS A 342 26.18 -36.63 -22.01
C LYS A 342 24.75 -36.09 -22.00
N ILE A 343 24.41 -35.32 -20.96
CA ILE A 343 23.21 -34.50 -20.94
C ILE A 343 23.55 -33.22 -21.69
N SER A 344 22.81 -32.91 -22.76
CA SER A 344 22.96 -31.63 -23.44
C SER A 344 22.62 -30.52 -22.46
N LYS A 345 23.55 -29.58 -22.26
CA LYS A 345 23.31 -28.36 -21.48
C LYS A 345 22.31 -27.50 -22.25
N LYS A 346 21.02 -27.84 -22.16
CA LYS A 346 19.97 -26.86 -22.41
C LYS A 346 20.16 -25.81 -21.32
N SER A 347 20.46 -24.56 -21.69
CA SER A 347 20.70 -23.46 -20.76
C SER A 347 19.59 -23.45 -19.71
N GLU A 348 19.86 -23.99 -18.52
CA GLU A 348 18.87 -24.04 -17.46
C GLU A 348 18.63 -22.58 -17.06
N LYS A 349 17.40 -22.12 -17.27
CA LYS A 349 16.96 -20.79 -16.86
C LYS A 349 17.24 -20.66 -15.36
N ASN A 350 17.95 -19.61 -14.95
CA ASN A 350 18.26 -19.33 -13.54
C ASN A 350 16.99 -19.53 -12.70
N ARG A 351 17.01 -20.55 -11.84
CA ARG A 351 15.81 -21.02 -11.13
C ARG A 351 15.45 -20.07 -10.02
N HIS A 352 16.45 -19.38 -9.47
CA HIS A 352 16.25 -18.25 -8.57
C HIS A 352 15.39 -17.14 -9.17
N LEU A 353 15.42 -16.91 -10.50
CA LEU A 353 14.54 -15.94 -11.17
C LEU A 353 13.12 -16.49 -11.41
N MET A 354 12.96 -17.81 -11.53
CA MET A 354 11.64 -18.44 -11.70
C MET A 354 10.87 -18.62 -10.39
N GLY A 355 11.57 -18.48 -9.25
CA GLY A 355 11.02 -18.66 -7.92
C GLY A 355 10.99 -20.13 -7.46
N PRO A 356 10.59 -20.36 -6.19
CA PRO A 356 10.70 -21.68 -5.57
C PRO A 356 9.67 -22.67 -6.12
N LYS A 357 10.10 -23.91 -6.40
CA LYS A 357 9.22 -24.98 -6.89
C LYS A 357 8.65 -25.80 -5.72
N PRO A 358 7.44 -26.35 -5.87
CA PRO A 358 6.88 -27.25 -4.88
C PRO A 358 7.64 -28.58 -4.84
N PHE A 359 7.79 -29.15 -3.64
CA PHE A 359 8.43 -30.43 -3.37
C PHE A 359 7.58 -31.27 -2.42
N THR A 360 7.80 -32.59 -2.40
CA THR A 360 7.12 -33.52 -1.49
C THR A 360 7.82 -33.57 -0.13
N LEU A 361 7.05 -33.83 0.93
CA LEU A 361 7.59 -34.04 2.28
C LEU A 361 8.71 -35.08 2.31
N ASP A 362 8.53 -36.21 1.63
CA ASP A 362 9.52 -37.30 1.61
C ASP A 362 10.87 -36.86 1.03
N ARG A 363 10.84 -36.03 -0.02
CA ARG A 363 12.05 -35.48 -0.63
C ARG A 363 12.78 -34.56 0.34
N MET A 364 12.06 -33.69 1.02
CA MET A 364 12.63 -32.80 2.04
C MET A 364 13.23 -33.59 3.20
N MET A 365 12.52 -34.60 3.71
CA MET A 365 13.00 -35.45 4.80
C MET A 365 14.26 -36.22 4.40
N SER A 366 14.32 -36.72 3.15
CA SER A 366 15.50 -37.41 2.62
C SER A 366 16.73 -36.47 2.56
N ILE A 367 16.53 -35.24 2.09
CA ILE A 367 17.58 -34.22 2.06
C ILE A 367 17.99 -33.82 3.49
N PHE A 368 17.03 -33.65 4.39
CA PHE A 368 17.28 -33.36 5.81
C PHE A 368 18.15 -34.43 6.46
N PHE A 369 17.80 -35.71 6.34
CA PHE A 369 18.59 -36.80 6.92
C PHE A 369 19.99 -36.91 6.29
N SER A 370 20.15 -36.56 5.01
CA SER A 370 21.47 -36.54 4.35
C SER A 370 22.39 -35.45 4.91
N ILE A 371 21.84 -34.25 5.13
CA ILE A 371 22.60 -33.07 5.54
C ILE A 371 22.92 -33.10 7.04
N VAL A 372 22.00 -33.57 7.89
CA VAL A 372 22.22 -33.65 9.34
C VAL A 372 23.37 -34.62 9.68
N GLY A 373 23.55 -35.70 8.91
CA GLY A 373 24.65 -36.65 9.08
C GLY A 373 24.55 -37.57 10.30
N GLU A 374 23.69 -37.25 11.26
CA GLU A 374 23.35 -38.09 12.42
C GLU A 374 22.12 -38.97 12.15
N LYS A 375 22.02 -40.12 12.84
CA LYS A 375 20.85 -41.01 12.78
C LYS A 375 19.69 -40.40 13.58
N VAL A 376 19.01 -39.44 12.99
CA VAL A 376 17.80 -38.83 13.57
C VAL A 376 16.58 -39.71 13.28
N LEU A 377 15.80 -40.05 14.31
CA LEU A 377 14.53 -40.75 14.15
C LEU A 377 13.42 -39.76 13.74
N PRO A 378 12.50 -40.15 12.83
CA PRO A 378 11.34 -39.34 12.49
C PRO A 378 10.37 -39.29 13.69
N SER A 379 10.55 -38.29 14.54
CA SER A 379 9.70 -38.05 15.72
C SER A 379 8.59 -37.06 15.42
N ALA A 380 7.50 -37.12 16.20
CA ALA A 380 6.41 -36.14 16.13
C ALA A 380 6.89 -34.69 16.30
N LEU A 381 8.01 -34.47 17.02
CA LEU A 381 8.62 -33.16 17.21
C LEU A 381 9.16 -32.57 15.91
N ILE A 382 9.71 -33.40 15.00
CA ILE A 382 10.21 -32.93 13.71
C ILE A 382 9.05 -32.48 12.82
N PHE A 383 7.96 -33.25 12.79
CA PHE A 383 6.76 -32.86 12.06
C PHE A 383 6.08 -31.62 12.66
N SER A 384 6.09 -31.48 13.99
CA SER A 384 5.64 -30.26 14.68
C SER A 384 6.51 -29.04 14.33
N GLN A 385 7.82 -29.21 14.18
CA GLN A 385 8.73 -28.16 13.71
C GLN A 385 8.46 -27.77 12.25
N ILE A 386 8.13 -28.72 11.36
CA ILE A 386 7.74 -28.43 9.98
C ILE A 386 6.46 -27.57 9.96
N SER A 387 5.45 -27.96 10.75
CA SER A 387 4.23 -27.15 10.91
C SER A 387 4.53 -25.76 11.47
N SER A 388 5.44 -25.66 12.45
CA SER A 388 5.88 -24.37 13.00
C SER A 388 6.56 -23.50 11.94
N LEU A 389 7.42 -24.07 11.07
CA LEU A 389 8.06 -23.34 9.97
C LEU A 389 7.05 -22.84 8.92
N VAL A 390 5.97 -23.60 8.70
CA VAL A 390 4.86 -23.16 7.85
C VAL A 390 4.09 -22.02 8.51
N ASN A 391 3.78 -22.12 9.80
CA ASN A 391 3.11 -21.06 10.56
C ASN A 391 3.95 -19.77 10.63
N MET A 392 5.28 -19.89 10.69
CA MET A 392 6.22 -18.77 10.62
C MET A 392 6.39 -18.18 9.20
N ARG A 393 5.67 -18.70 8.20
CA ARG A 393 5.77 -18.29 6.77
C ARG A 393 7.17 -18.42 6.16
N LEU A 394 8.05 -19.23 6.76
CA LEU A 394 9.33 -19.62 6.15
C LEU A 394 9.12 -20.73 5.10
N MET A 395 8.04 -21.49 5.27
CA MET A 395 7.52 -22.46 4.31
C MET A 395 6.04 -22.21 4.05
N SER A 396 5.53 -22.72 2.93
CA SER A 396 4.11 -22.70 2.59
C SER A 396 3.67 -24.10 2.18
N HIS A 397 2.51 -24.51 2.69
CA HIS A 397 1.79 -25.71 2.24
C HIS A 397 1.07 -25.37 0.93
N VAL A 398 1.28 -26.18 -0.12
CA VAL A 398 0.73 -25.95 -1.47
C VAL A 398 -0.39 -26.93 -1.80
N SER A 399 -0.43 -28.09 -1.13
CA SER A 399 -1.55 -29.03 -1.25
C SER A 399 -2.82 -28.47 -0.62
N THR A 400 -3.97 -28.93 -1.10
CA THR A 400 -5.23 -28.77 -0.38
C THR A 400 -5.17 -29.52 0.95
N ASP A 401 -5.66 -28.91 2.03
CA ASP A 401 -5.55 -29.43 3.41
C ASP A 401 -6.24 -30.79 3.63
N GLU A 402 -7.07 -31.22 2.68
CA GLU A 402 -7.82 -32.48 2.73
C GLU A 402 -6.98 -33.75 2.47
N ARG A 403 -5.73 -33.63 1.99
CA ARG A 403 -4.88 -34.78 1.63
C ARG A 403 -3.65 -34.91 2.54
N LEU A 404 -3.74 -35.79 3.53
CA LEU A 404 -2.63 -36.09 4.45
C LEU A 404 -1.53 -36.98 3.84
N ASP A 405 -1.83 -37.72 2.77
CA ASP A 405 -0.95 -38.80 2.28
C ASP A 405 0.34 -38.31 1.60
N CYS A 406 0.34 -37.13 0.98
CA CYS A 406 1.48 -36.59 0.23
C CYS A 406 1.50 -35.05 0.24
N PRO A 407 1.75 -34.42 1.40
CA PRO A 407 1.75 -32.98 1.48
C PRO A 407 2.92 -32.41 0.65
N LYS A 408 2.60 -31.37 -0.12
CA LYS A 408 3.54 -30.61 -0.93
C LYS A 408 3.83 -29.27 -0.27
N TYR A 409 5.10 -28.94 -0.18
CA TYR A 409 5.58 -27.71 0.42
C TYR A 409 6.38 -26.88 -0.57
N LYS A 410 6.51 -25.59 -0.27
CA LYS A 410 7.35 -24.63 -0.98
C LYS A 410 8.13 -23.81 0.04
N CYS A 411 9.42 -23.60 -0.20
CA CYS A 411 10.26 -22.74 0.64
C CYS A 411 10.05 -21.27 0.25
N LEU A 412 9.83 -20.40 1.24
CA LEU A 412 9.68 -18.95 1.06
C LEU A 412 10.90 -18.15 1.54
N ALA A 413 11.87 -18.82 2.17
CA ALA A 413 13.07 -18.16 2.67
C ALA A 413 13.95 -17.62 1.53
N GLU A 414 14.56 -16.45 1.78
CA GLU A 414 15.51 -15.80 0.88
C GLU A 414 16.91 -16.43 0.97
N LEU A 415 17.71 -16.30 -0.10
CA LEU A 415 19.07 -16.84 -0.15
C LEU A 415 19.98 -16.26 0.95
N ASP A 416 19.87 -14.96 1.27
CA ASP A 416 20.67 -14.32 2.32
C ASP A 416 20.38 -14.92 3.70
N LEU A 417 19.10 -15.20 4.01
CA LEU A 417 18.72 -15.86 5.25
C LEU A 417 19.29 -17.28 5.33
N VAL A 418 19.14 -18.06 4.26
CA VAL A 418 19.57 -19.46 4.20
C VAL A 418 21.09 -19.57 4.26
N THR A 419 21.84 -18.69 3.60
CA THR A 419 23.31 -18.66 3.67
C THR A 419 23.81 -18.25 5.06
N LYS A 420 23.15 -17.29 5.74
CA LYS A 420 23.44 -16.96 7.14
C LYS A 420 23.19 -18.14 8.07
N ILE A 421 22.05 -18.83 7.92
CA ILE A 421 21.74 -20.04 8.70
C ILE A 421 22.75 -21.15 8.42
N GLY A 422 23.11 -21.37 7.15
CA GLY A 422 24.14 -22.33 6.74
C GLY A 422 25.48 -22.08 7.42
N LYS A 423 25.91 -20.81 7.51
CA LYS A 423 27.11 -20.43 8.28
C LYS A 423 27.00 -20.79 9.77
N THR A 424 25.83 -20.62 10.40
CA THR A 424 25.66 -21.01 11.82
C THR A 424 25.72 -22.51 12.07
N VAL A 425 25.43 -23.31 11.04
CA VAL A 425 25.36 -24.77 11.11
C VAL A 425 26.57 -25.43 10.41
N ASN A 426 27.53 -24.63 9.92
CA ASN A 426 28.69 -25.08 9.14
C ASN A 426 28.35 -25.88 7.86
N ILE A 427 27.29 -25.47 7.14
CA ILE A 427 26.93 -26.02 5.83
C ILE A 427 27.20 -24.97 4.76
N ASP A 428 27.97 -25.35 3.74
CA ASP A 428 28.18 -24.52 2.55
C ASP A 428 26.97 -24.60 1.61
N VAL A 429 26.03 -23.67 1.78
CA VAL A 429 24.78 -23.61 1.00
C VAL A 429 25.04 -23.45 -0.50
N MET A 430 26.07 -22.70 -0.89
CA MET A 430 26.33 -22.43 -2.32
C MET A 430 26.83 -23.68 -3.03
N GLY A 431 27.61 -24.52 -2.34
CA GLY A 431 28.09 -25.81 -2.84
C GLY A 431 27.00 -26.87 -3.05
N TYR A 432 25.78 -26.66 -2.55
CA TYR A 432 24.64 -27.56 -2.75
C TYR A 432 23.65 -27.06 -3.82
N LEU A 433 23.82 -25.88 -4.41
CA LEU A 433 22.89 -25.30 -5.37
C LEU A 433 23.39 -25.45 -6.81
N ASP A 434 22.59 -26.04 -7.70
CA ASP A 434 23.00 -26.27 -9.09
C ASP A 434 23.25 -24.99 -9.89
N ASP A 435 22.57 -23.89 -9.55
CA ASP A 435 22.69 -22.62 -10.28
C ASP A 435 24.07 -21.95 -10.05
N PHE A 436 24.80 -22.34 -9.01
CA PHE A 436 26.07 -21.72 -8.59
C PHE A 436 27.31 -22.64 -8.75
N ILE A 437 27.13 -23.84 -9.34
CA ILE A 437 28.17 -24.87 -9.56
C ILE A 437 28.35 -25.14 -11.05
#